data_AF-A0A7X7UN22-F1
#
_entry.id   AF-A0A7X7UN22-F1
#
_cell.length_a   1.000
_cell.length_b   1.000
_cell.length_c   1.000
_cell.angle_alpha   90.00
_cell.angle_beta   90.00
_cell.angle_gamma   90.00
#
_symmetry.space_group_name_H-M   'P 1'
#
loop_
_entity.id
_entity.type
_entity.pdbx_description
1 polymer ?
#
loop_
_entity_poly.entity_id
_entity_poly.type
_entity_poly.pdbx_seq_one_letter_code
_entity_poly.pdbx_strand_id
1 'polypeptide(L)'
;MEAKYVRVKFLKAASGFAYNAGDTGVVLAEKVEQLLKGGYVLIVPEEEKENPLPEDLPGRDKLFQAGFDTLEKIKGVGDGLLEAGISKTLFKKIQDYFKDK
;
A
#
# COMPACT_ATOMS: atom_id res chain seq x y z
N MET A 1 0.86 22.02 -2.44
CA MET A 1 1.77 20.98 -2.97
C MET A 1 1.64 19.80 -2.03
N GLU A 2 1.14 18.66 -2.50
CA GLU A 2 1.05 17.45 -1.68
C GLU A 2 2.46 17.01 -1.30
N ALA A 3 2.72 16.83 0.00
CA ALA A 3 4.01 16.35 0.47
C ALA A 3 4.20 14.91 -0.03
N LYS A 4 5.03 14.74 -1.06
CA LYS A 4 5.36 13.42 -1.59
C LYS A 4 6.38 12.77 -0.67
N TYR A 5 6.00 11.68 -0.02
CA TYR A 5 6.92 10.84 0.74
C TYR A 5 7.55 9.81 -0.20
N VAL A 6 8.82 9.49 0.04
CA VAL A 6 9.59 8.51 -0.73
C VAL A 6 10.16 7.49 0.24
N ARG A 7 10.06 6.21 -0.12
CA ARG A 7 10.67 5.14 0.64
C ARG A 7 12.17 5.08 0.35
N VAL A 8 12.97 5.04 1.40
CA VAL A 8 14.43 5.00 1.29
C VAL A 8 15.02 3.98 2.25
N LYS A 9 16.16 3.41 1.90
CA LYS A 9 17.00 2.60 2.77
C LYS A 9 18.13 3.45 3.29
N PHE A 10 18.24 3.58 4.61
CA PHE A 10 19.33 4.30 5.26
C PHE A 10 20.60 3.45 5.18
N LEU A 11 21.67 4.02 4.62
CA LEU A 11 22.99 3.41 4.60
C LEU A 11 23.80 3.76 5.87
N LYS A 12 23.48 4.91 6.49
CA LYS A 12 24.05 5.39 7.75
C LYS A 12 22.99 6.18 8.52
N ALA A 13 23.16 6.27 9.84
CA ALA A 13 22.30 7.09 10.68
C ALA A 13 22.34 8.56 10.19
N ALA A 14 21.17 9.15 9.98
CA ALA A 14 21.03 10.55 9.62
C ALA A 14 20.46 11.30 10.84
N SER A 15 21.17 12.32 11.31
CA SER A 15 20.71 13.13 12.43
C SER A 15 19.34 13.75 12.13
N GLY A 16 18.41 13.62 13.08
CA GLY A 16 17.01 14.06 12.90
C GLY A 16 16.09 12.99 12.30
N PHE A 17 16.61 11.80 11.99
CA PHE A 17 15.83 10.64 11.60
C PHE A 17 16.09 9.48 12.56
N ALA A 18 15.04 8.86 13.08
CA ALA A 18 15.12 7.73 14.02
C ALA A 18 15.39 6.39 13.29
N TYR A 19 16.28 6.41 12.29
CA TYR A 19 16.63 5.25 11.46
C TYR A 19 18.12 4.97 11.52
N ASN A 20 18.50 3.69 11.66
CA ASN A 20 19.90 3.27 11.68
C ASN A 20 20.36 2.82 10.29
N ALA A 21 21.66 2.53 10.17
CA ALA A 21 22.20 1.90 8.97
C ALA A 21 21.50 0.54 8.72
N GLY A 22 20.94 0.37 7.52
CA GLY A 22 20.21 -0.81 7.08
C GLY A 22 18.69 -0.67 7.14
N ASP A 23 18.15 0.27 7.92
CA ASP A 23 16.71 0.47 8.08
C ASP A 23 16.06 1.03 6.81
N THR A 24 14.80 0.67 6.59
CA THR A 24 13.96 1.26 5.54
C THR A 24 12.92 2.16 6.18
N GLY A 25 12.84 3.40 5.70
CA GLY A 25 11.92 4.41 6.20
C GLY A 25 11.23 5.19 5.09
N VAL A 26 10.32 6.06 5.48
CA VAL A 26 9.69 7.04 4.58
C VAL A 26 10.19 8.44 4.93
N VAL A 27 10.57 9.19 3.92
CA VAL A 27 11.12 10.55 4.07
C VAL A 27 10.46 11.48 3.07
N LEU A 28 10.37 12.76 3.40
CA LEU A 28 9.86 13.78 2.48
C LEU A 28 10.77 13.89 1.25
N ALA A 29 10.20 13.90 0.04
CA ALA A 29 10.94 13.98 -1.22
C ALA A 29 11.96 15.13 -1.24
N GLU A 30 11.58 16.28 -0.70
CA GLU A 30 12.42 17.48 -0.53
C GLU A 30 13.68 17.24 0.34
N LYS A 31 13.63 16.32 1.31
CA LYS A 31 14.80 15.93 2.12
C LYS A 31 15.59 14.76 1.54
N VAL A 32 14.97 13.95 0.67
CA VAL A 32 15.62 12.80 0.03
C VAL A 32 16.83 13.24 -0.79
N GLU A 33 16.71 14.32 -1.57
CA GLU A 33 17.80 14.76 -2.44
C GLU A 33 19.09 15.08 -1.67
N GLN A 34 18.96 15.72 -0.51
CA GLN A 34 20.10 16.04 0.35
C GLN A 34 20.71 14.77 0.98
N LEU A 35 19.86 13.86 1.45
CA LEU A 35 20.29 12.58 2.04
C LEU A 35 20.95 11.68 0.99
N LEU A 36 20.44 11.67 -0.24
CA LEU A 36 20.96 10.86 -1.34
C LEU A 36 22.30 11.42 -1.84
N LYS A 37 22.41 12.74 -2.04
CA LYS A 37 23.68 13.40 -2.38
C LYS A 37 24.75 13.19 -1.31
N GLY A 38 24.35 13.17 -0.02
CA GLY A 38 25.26 12.91 1.09
C GLY A 38 25.60 11.43 1.31
N GLY A 39 25.06 10.52 0.49
CA GLY A 39 25.26 9.07 0.62
C GLY A 39 24.66 8.47 1.90
N TYR A 40 23.66 9.12 2.50
CA TYR A 40 22.99 8.64 3.71
C TYR A 40 21.90 7.61 3.41
N VAL A 41 21.30 7.68 2.22
CA VAL A 41 20.16 6.84 1.83
C VAL A 41 20.24 6.40 0.37
N LEU A 42 19.55 5.31 0.05
CA LEU A 42 19.20 4.91 -1.31
C LEU A 42 17.68 4.94 -1.47
N ILE A 43 17.20 5.42 -2.61
CA ILE A 43 15.77 5.31 -2.94
C ILE A 43 15.45 3.83 -3.12
N VAL A 44 14.49 3.36 -2.37
CA VAL A 44 13.91 2.03 -2.57
C VAL A 44 12.66 2.28 -3.39
N PRO A 45 12.58 1.77 -4.64
CA PRO A 45 11.32 1.84 -5.37
C PRO A 45 10.25 1.22 -4.48
N GLU A 46 9.11 1.90 -4.38
CA GLU A 46 7.95 1.28 -3.74
C GLU A 46 7.70 -0.01 -4.53
N GLU A 47 7.86 -1.16 -3.89
CA GLU A 47 7.40 -2.41 -4.49
C GLU A 47 5.93 -2.18 -4.80
N GLU A 48 5.60 -2.08 -6.08
CA GLU A 48 4.23 -2.20 -6.55
C GLU A 48 3.78 -3.56 -6.04
N LYS A 49 3.07 -3.58 -4.91
CA LYS A 49 2.53 -4.84 -4.42
C LYS A 49 1.61 -5.33 -5.52
N GLU A 50 2.03 -6.40 -6.20
CA GLU A 50 1.19 -7.07 -7.17
C GLU A 50 -0.13 -7.38 -6.48
N ASN A 51 -1.23 -6.92 -7.08
CA ASN A 51 -2.54 -7.15 -6.53
C ASN A 51 -2.91 -8.62 -6.82
N PRO A 52 -2.85 -9.52 -5.81
CA PRO A 52 -3.00 -10.96 -6.04
C PRO A 52 -4.47 -11.36 -6.27
N LEU A 53 -5.40 -10.38 -6.18
CA LEU A 53 -6.80 -10.61 -6.46
C LEU A 53 -7.01 -10.82 -7.96
N PRO A 54 -8.00 -11.66 -8.35
CA PRO A 54 -8.31 -11.89 -9.75
C PRO A 54 -8.71 -10.60 -10.46
N GLU A 55 -8.27 -10.45 -11.71
CA GLU A 55 -8.53 -9.25 -12.54
C GLU A 55 -10.03 -9.01 -12.78
N ASP A 56 -10.81 -10.08 -12.84
CA ASP A 56 -12.26 -10.04 -13.03
C ASP A 56 -13.02 -9.64 -11.75
N LEU A 57 -12.35 -9.57 -10.59
CA LEU A 57 -13.00 -9.26 -9.32
C LEU A 57 -13.54 -7.82 -9.32
N PRO A 58 -14.86 -7.61 -9.13
CA PRO A 58 -15.42 -6.27 -9.11
C PRO A 58 -14.85 -5.46 -7.93
N GLY A 59 -14.18 -4.36 -8.26
CA GLY A 59 -13.58 -3.49 -7.23
C GLY A 59 -12.26 -3.99 -6.67
N ARG A 60 -11.55 -4.86 -7.42
CA ARG A 60 -10.22 -5.38 -7.12
C ARG A 60 -9.26 -4.35 -6.51
N ASP A 61 -9.09 -3.19 -7.14
CA ASP A 61 -8.17 -2.15 -6.64
C ASP A 61 -8.63 -1.56 -5.31
N LYS A 62 -9.94 -1.31 -5.16
CA LYS A 62 -10.49 -0.78 -3.90
C LYS A 62 -10.36 -1.76 -2.76
N LEU A 63 -10.59 -3.05 -3.04
CA LEU A 63 -10.42 -4.12 -2.08
C LEU A 63 -8.96 -4.22 -1.63
N PHE A 64 -8.05 -4.21 -2.60
CA PHE A 64 -6.62 -4.26 -2.32
C PHE A 64 -6.11 -3.04 -1.54
N GLN A 65 -6.55 -1.83 -1.89
CA GLN A 65 -6.26 -0.59 -1.17
C GLN A 65 -6.83 -0.58 0.25
N ALA A 66 -7.99 -1.19 0.46
CA ALA A 66 -8.59 -1.38 1.78
C ALA A 66 -7.91 -2.50 2.60
N GLY A 67 -6.85 -3.13 2.07
CA GLY A 67 -6.09 -4.17 2.75
C GLY A 67 -6.72 -5.56 2.62
N PHE A 68 -7.64 -5.77 1.68
CA PHE A 68 -8.16 -7.08 1.33
C PHE A 68 -7.33 -7.68 0.21
N ASP A 69 -6.26 -8.36 0.58
CA ASP A 69 -5.31 -8.98 -0.34
C ASP A 69 -5.66 -10.43 -0.74
N THR A 70 -6.74 -11.02 -0.22
CA THR A 70 -7.12 -12.40 -0.55
C THR A 70 -8.63 -12.59 -0.64
N LEU A 71 -9.06 -13.51 -1.51
CA LEU A 71 -10.48 -13.87 -1.67
C LEU A 71 -11.10 -14.40 -0.37
N GLU A 72 -10.35 -15.17 0.41
CA GLU A 72 -10.81 -15.70 1.71
C GLU A 72 -11.09 -14.57 2.70
N LYS A 73 -10.23 -13.55 2.75
CA LYS A 73 -10.42 -12.38 3.61
C LYS A 73 -11.64 -11.57 3.20
N ILE A 74 -11.84 -11.39 1.89
CA ILE A 74 -13.03 -10.71 1.36
C ILE A 74 -14.31 -11.48 1.72
N LYS A 75 -14.29 -12.81 1.55
CA LYS A 75 -15.42 -13.69 1.88
C LYS A 75 -15.70 -13.74 3.39
N GLY A 76 -14.65 -13.75 4.21
CA GLY A 76 -14.74 -13.80 5.67
C GLY A 76 -15.23 -12.48 6.30
N VAL A 77 -14.91 -11.35 5.68
CA VAL A 77 -15.36 -10.02 6.15
C VAL A 77 -16.84 -9.79 5.82
N GLY A 78 -17.33 -10.29 4.68
CA GLY A 78 -18.73 -10.17 4.31
C GLY A 78 -19.22 -8.71 4.36
N ASP A 79 -20.26 -8.44 5.14
CA ASP A 79 -20.84 -7.10 5.32
C ASP A 79 -19.86 -6.04 5.85
N GLY A 80 -18.75 -6.44 6.49
CA GLY A 80 -17.70 -5.50 6.93
C GLY A 80 -17.01 -4.76 5.77
N LEU A 81 -17.19 -5.19 4.53
CA LEU A 81 -16.76 -4.45 3.34
C LEU A 81 -17.46 -3.09 3.24
N LEU A 82 -18.73 -3.00 3.66
CA LEU A 82 -19.48 -1.75 3.67
C LEU A 82 -18.86 -0.75 4.66
N GLU A 83 -18.38 -1.23 5.81
CA GLU A 83 -17.68 -0.42 6.81
C GLU A 83 -16.30 0.03 6.31
N ALA A 84 -15.65 -0.76 5.46
CA ALA A 84 -14.42 -0.39 4.75
C ALA A 84 -14.62 0.62 3.61
N GLY A 85 -15.82 1.19 3.46
CA GLY A 85 -16.14 2.20 2.44
C GLY A 85 -16.46 1.63 1.06
N ILE A 86 -16.69 0.32 0.94
CA ILE A 86 -17.18 -0.28 -0.29
C ILE A 86 -18.67 0.08 -0.46
N SER A 87 -19.04 0.59 -1.64
CA SER A 87 -20.43 0.97 -1.91
C SER A 87 -21.33 -0.26 -1.96
N LYS A 88 -22.59 -0.11 -1.53
CA LYS A 88 -23.59 -1.21 -1.55
C LYS A 88 -23.72 -1.88 -2.92
N THR A 89 -23.65 -1.10 -4.00
CA THR A 89 -23.70 -1.61 -5.37
C THR A 89 -22.49 -2.47 -5.70
N LEU A 90 -21.29 -2.05 -5.29
CA LEU A 90 -20.05 -2.81 -5.49
C LEU A 90 -20.04 -4.08 -4.64
N PHE A 91 -20.46 -3.97 -3.37
CA PHE A 91 -20.63 -5.09 -2.47
C PHE A 91 -21.53 -6.18 -3.06
N LYS A 92 -22.69 -5.81 -3.63
CA LYS A 92 -23.57 -6.76 -4.31
C LYS A 92 -22.87 -7.48 -5.47
N LYS A 93 -22.10 -6.77 -6.29
CA LYS A 93 -21.34 -7.38 -7.40
C LYS A 93 -20.29 -8.38 -6.90
N ILE A 94 -19.61 -8.03 -5.81
CA ILE A 94 -18.64 -8.93 -5.16
C ILE A 94 -19.34 -10.19 -4.65
N GLN A 95 -20.49 -10.04 -3.97
CA GLN A 95 -21.28 -11.19 -3.51
C GLN A 95 -21.76 -12.07 -4.67
N ASP A 96 -22.19 -11.47 -5.77
CA ASP A 96 -22.62 -12.17 -6.97
C ASP A 96 -21.47 -12.97 -7.60
N TYR A 97 -20.28 -12.35 -7.71
CA TYR A 97 -19.05 -13.02 -8.15
C TYR A 97 -18.71 -14.27 -7.30
N PHE A 98 -18.95 -14.22 -5.99
CA PHE A 98 -18.73 -15.38 -5.10
C PHE A 98 -19.87 -16.41 -5.11
N LYS A 99 -21.03 -16.11 -5.70
CA LYS A 99 -22.14 -17.06 -5.85
C LYS A 99 -22.03 -17.89 -7.12
N ASP A 100 -21.39 -17.36 -8.15
CA ASP A 100 -21.23 -18.02 -9.45
C ASP A 100 -20.00 -18.96 -9.51
N LYS A 101 -19.20 -19.01 -8.43
CA LYS A 101 -18.05 -19.91 -8.25
C LYS A 101 -18.25 -20.90 -7.11
#